data_AF-A0A7X6RVW5-F1
#
_entry.id   AF-A0A7X6RVW5-F1
#
_cell.length_a   1.000
_cell.length_b   1.000
_cell.length_c   1.000
_cell.angle_alpha   90.00
_cell.angle_beta   90.00
_cell.angle_gamma   90.00
#
_symmetry.space_group_name_H-M   'P 1'
#
loop_
_entity.id
_entity.type
_entity.pdbx_description
1 polymer ?
#
loop_
_entity_poly.entity_id
_entity_poly.type
_entity_poly.pdbx_seq_one_letter_code
_entity_poly.pdbx_strand_id
1 'polypeptide(L)'
;MHVESFEHLLIGGVTGDGGTVTFTGSGVTAECDGRTPILVAGEAAGAVLPYGCRMGICHTCIGKLSSGSVRDLRTGDVTGAGTEIRTCLNCPDGPVTIEL
;
A
#
# COMPACT_ATOMS: atom_id res chain seq x y z
N MET A 1 -1.08 10.39 30.06
CA MET A 1 -1.52 9.64 28.87
C MET A 1 -0.42 9.84 27.84
N HIS A 2 0.48 8.88 27.70
CA HIS A 2 1.62 8.98 26.78
C HIS A 2 1.06 8.75 25.39
N VAL A 3 1.05 9.81 24.57
CA VAL A 3 0.83 9.64 23.13
C VAL A 3 2.15 9.14 22.57
N GLU A 4 2.23 7.83 22.37
CA GLU A 4 3.33 7.23 21.61
C GLU A 4 3.09 7.60 20.15
N SER A 5 3.64 8.73 19.72
CA SER A 5 3.74 9.08 18.31
C SER A 5 4.69 8.07 17.67
N PHE A 6 4.15 6.95 17.19
CA PHE A 6 4.79 6.10 16.20
C PHE A 6 4.77 6.85 14.86
N GLU A 7 5.51 7.96 14.81
CA GLU A 7 5.78 8.69 13.58
C GLU A 7 6.73 7.82 12.75
N HIS A 8 6.09 6.91 12.02
CA HIS A 8 6.39 6.55 10.66
C HIS A 8 7.89 6.42 10.32
N LEU A 9 8.37 5.17 10.34
CA LEU A 9 9.64 4.79 9.75
C LEU A 9 9.56 4.80 8.20
N LEU A 10 8.84 5.75 7.58
CA LEU A 10 9.09 6.09 6.18
C LEU A 10 10.29 7.01 6.21
N ILE A 11 11.39 6.50 5.67
CA ILE A 11 12.56 7.33 5.38
C ILE A 11 12.04 8.44 4.46
N GLY A 12 12.13 9.70 4.90
CA GLY A 12 11.46 10.89 4.34
C GLY A 12 11.86 11.30 2.92
N GLY A 13 12.06 10.34 2.01
CA GLY A 13 12.35 10.54 0.60
C GLY A 13 12.03 9.34 -0.29
N VAL A 14 11.48 8.24 0.25
CA VAL A 14 11.06 7.10 -0.56
C VAL A 14 9.63 7.32 -1.05
N THR A 15 9.46 7.45 -2.36
CA THR A 15 8.14 7.63 -3.01
C THR A 15 8.11 6.83 -4.30
N GLY A 16 7.00 6.15 -4.58
CA GLY A 16 6.71 5.61 -5.90
C GLY A 16 6.23 6.70 -6.86
N ASP A 17 6.04 6.32 -8.13
CA ASP A 17 5.44 7.18 -9.16
C ASP A 17 3.98 7.54 -8.87
N GLY A 18 3.30 6.76 -8.03
CA GLY A 18 1.87 6.89 -7.81
C GLY A 18 1.07 6.17 -8.89
N GLY A 19 -0.22 6.48 -8.98
CA GLY A 19 -1.12 5.96 -10.01
C GLY A 19 -2.38 5.32 -9.45
N THR A 20 -3.20 4.83 -10.37
CA THR A 20 -4.48 4.19 -10.07
C THR A 20 -4.26 2.80 -9.49
N VAL A 21 -4.85 2.53 -8.33
CA VAL A 21 -4.89 1.24 -7.67
C VAL A 21 -6.27 0.63 -7.87
N THR A 22 -6.33 -0.56 -8.46
CA THR A 22 -7.58 -1.33 -8.64
C THR A 22 -7.63 -2.50 -7.67
N PHE A 23 -8.68 -2.58 -6.84
CA PHE A 23 -8.90 -3.70 -5.92
C PHE A 23 -9.95 -4.65 -6.50
N THR A 24 -9.55 -5.87 -6.89
CA THR A 24 -10.44 -6.76 -7.64
C THR A 24 -11.56 -7.37 -6.81
N GLY A 25 -11.36 -7.65 -5.52
CA GLY A 25 -12.42 -8.26 -4.69
C GLY A 25 -13.52 -7.29 -4.29
N SER A 26 -13.24 -5.98 -4.26
CA SER A 26 -14.24 -4.94 -3.96
C SER A 26 -14.73 -4.18 -5.19
N GLY A 27 -14.00 -4.23 -6.31
CA GLY A 27 -14.27 -3.41 -7.51
C GLY A 27 -13.97 -1.93 -7.34
N VAL A 28 -13.37 -1.52 -6.21
CA VAL A 28 -13.02 -0.13 -5.92
C VAL A 28 -11.71 0.24 -6.63
N THR A 29 -11.64 1.49 -7.09
CA THR A 29 -10.41 2.10 -7.61
C THR A 29 -10.04 3.30 -6.74
N ALA A 30 -8.74 3.50 -6.53
CA ALA A 30 -8.21 4.61 -5.74
C ALA A 30 -7.05 5.29 -6.47
N GLU A 31 -7.03 6.62 -6.46
CA GLU A 31 -5.86 7.38 -6.91
C GLU A 31 -4.87 7.51 -5.75
N CYS A 32 -3.59 7.25 -6.02
CA CYS A 32 -2.54 7.32 -5.02
C CYS A 32 -1.35 8.14 -5.52
N ASP A 33 -0.80 8.96 -4.64
CA ASP A 33 0.25 9.94 -4.94
C ASP A 33 1.68 9.37 -4.91
N GLY A 34 1.83 8.06 -4.69
CA GLY A 34 3.13 7.38 -4.57
C GLY A 34 3.86 7.61 -3.24
N ARG A 35 3.33 8.42 -2.34
CA ARG A 35 3.85 8.66 -0.98
C ARG A 35 2.99 8.02 0.09
N THR A 36 1.71 7.87 -0.22
CA THR A 36 0.68 7.32 0.64
C THR A 36 0.67 5.78 0.50
N PRO A 37 0.60 5.01 1.61
CA PRO A 37 0.42 3.57 1.53
C PRO A 37 -0.89 3.22 0.81
N ILE A 38 -0.86 2.14 0.01
CA ILE A 38 -2.03 1.64 -0.73
C ILE A 38 -3.24 1.43 0.18
N LEU A 39 -3.03 0.94 1.42
CA LEU A 39 -4.09 0.75 2.40
C LEU A 39 -4.84 2.06 2.67
N VAL A 40 -4.10 3.15 2.90
CA VAL A 40 -4.68 4.46 3.23
C VAL A 40 -5.43 5.04 2.04
N ALA A 41 -4.86 4.96 0.84
CA ALA A 41 -5.52 5.41 -0.39
C ALA A 41 -6.80 4.62 -0.68
N GLY A 42 -6.77 3.29 -0.48
CA GLY A 42 -7.93 2.42 -0.65
C GLY A 42 -9.05 2.72 0.36
N GLU A 43 -8.72 2.89 1.65
CA GLU A 43 -9.68 3.26 2.68
C GLU A 43 -10.35 4.62 2.37
N ALA A 44 -9.57 5.61 1.91
CA ALA A 44 -10.09 6.92 1.52
C ALA A 44 -11.04 6.86 0.32
N ALA A 45 -10.83 5.89 -0.59
CA ALA A 45 -11.71 5.60 -1.72
C ALA A 45 -12.93 4.72 -1.36
N GLY A 46 -13.06 4.30 -0.10
CA GLY A 46 -14.16 3.46 0.38
C GLY A 46 -13.94 1.95 0.21
N ALA A 47 -12.72 1.49 -0.09
CA ALA A 47 -12.40 0.07 -0.11
C ALA A 47 -12.35 -0.50 1.32
N VAL A 48 -12.97 -1.67 1.51
CA VAL A 48 -12.85 -2.44 2.76
C VAL A 48 -11.67 -3.40 2.59
N LEU A 49 -10.53 -3.02 3.16
CA LEU A 49 -9.28 -3.79 3.05
C LEU A 49 -8.94 -4.48 4.37
N PRO A 50 -8.34 -5.68 4.34
CA PRO A 50 -7.87 -6.32 5.57
C PRO A 50 -6.71 -5.51 6.17
N TYR A 51 -6.80 -5.21 7.46
CA TYR A 51 -5.73 -4.52 8.19
C TYR A 51 -5.65 -5.00 9.64
N GLY A 52 -4.49 -4.77 10.25
CA GLY A 52 -4.24 -5.02 11.67
C GLY A 52 -3.35 -3.92 12.24
N CYS A 53 -2.05 -4.19 12.37
CA CYS A 53 -1.09 -3.28 12.99
C CYS A 53 -0.75 -2.00 12.20
N ARG A 54 -1.03 -1.96 10.88
CA ARG A 54 -0.64 -0.89 9.94
C ARG A 54 0.86 -0.57 9.85
N MET A 55 1.71 -1.27 10.60
CA MET A 55 3.16 -1.10 10.64
C MET A 55 3.92 -2.21 9.89
N GLY A 56 3.19 -3.10 9.22
CA GLY A 56 3.76 -4.19 8.42
C GLY A 56 4.27 -5.42 9.20
N ILE A 57 4.05 -5.49 10.53
CA ILE A 57 4.51 -6.61 11.36
C ILE A 57 3.49 -7.75 11.53
N CYS A 58 2.18 -7.46 11.40
CA CYS A 58 1.13 -8.47 11.63
C CYS A 58 0.75 -9.26 10.38
N HIS A 59 1.16 -8.79 9.20
CA HIS A 59 0.90 -9.42 7.90
C HIS A 59 -0.58 -9.59 7.49
N THR A 60 -1.52 -9.03 8.25
CA THR A 60 -2.96 -9.03 7.92
C THR A 60 -3.27 -8.25 6.64
N CYS A 61 -2.46 -7.25 6.30
CA CYS A 61 -2.65 -6.37 5.14
C CYS A 61 -2.08 -6.95 3.82
N ILE A 62 -1.79 -8.26 3.77
CA ILE A 62 -1.23 -8.90 2.58
C ILE A 62 -2.27 -9.02 1.48
N GLY A 63 -1.91 -8.59 0.28
CA GLY A 63 -2.66 -8.80 -0.96
C GLY A 63 -1.73 -9.27 -2.08
N LYS A 64 -2.30 -9.85 -3.13
CA LYS A 64 -1.51 -10.30 -4.29
C LYS A 64 -1.52 -9.25 -5.39
N LEU A 65 -0.34 -8.84 -5.83
CA LEU A 65 -0.18 -7.90 -6.95
C LEU A 65 -0.37 -8.65 -8.27
N SER A 66 -1.47 -8.39 -8.96
CA SER A 66 -1.82 -9.04 -10.23
C SER A 66 -1.23 -8.31 -11.45
N SER A 67 -1.03 -6.99 -11.34
CA SER A 67 -0.49 -6.16 -12.42
C SER A 67 0.28 -4.96 -11.86
N GLY A 68 1.28 -4.49 -12.61
CA GLY A 68 2.10 -3.31 -12.32
C GLY A 68 3.23 -3.57 -11.31
N SER A 69 3.68 -2.50 -10.67
CA SER A 69 4.76 -2.49 -9.69
C SER A 69 4.39 -1.65 -8.47
N VAL A 70 4.89 -2.05 -7.31
CA VAL A 70 4.77 -1.29 -6.07
C VAL A 70 6.14 -1.03 -5.47
N ARG A 71 6.26 0.04 -4.70
CA ARG A 71 7.46 0.40 -3.97
C ARG A 71 7.23 0.26 -2.47
N ASP A 72 8.14 -0.39 -1.77
CA ASP A 72 8.16 -0.42 -0.31
C ASP A 72 8.63 0.93 0.24
N LEU A 73 7.78 1.60 1.03
CA LEU A 73 8.07 2.94 1.55
C LEU A 73 9.14 2.96 2.66
N ARG A 74 9.53 1.79 3.22
CA ARG A 74 10.64 1.69 4.18
C ARG A 74 11.98 1.52 3.49
N THR A 75 12.05 0.69 2.44
CA THR A 75 13.31 0.31 1.81
C THR A 75 13.55 0.97 0.47
N GLY A 76 12.50 1.43 -0.20
CA GLY A 76 12.53 1.91 -1.58
C GLY A 76 12.60 0.81 -2.62
N ASP A 77 12.56 -0.46 -2.22
CA ASP A 77 12.62 -1.59 -3.15
C ASP A 77 11.34 -1.68 -3.99
N VAL A 78 11.47 -2.09 -5.25
CA VAL A 78 10.37 -2.17 -6.21
C VAL A 78 10.07 -3.63 -6.51
N THR A 79 8.81 -4.01 -6.31
CA THR A 79 8.32 -5.36 -6.55
C THR A 79 7.27 -5.35 -7.66
N GLY A 80 7.41 -6.25 -8.62
CA GLY A 80 6.47 -6.41 -9.74
C GLY A 80 5.35 -7.43 -9.47
N ALA A 81 4.42 -7.50 -10.42
CA ALA A 81 3.29 -8.43 -10.41
C ALA A 81 3.70 -9.91 -10.22
N GLY A 82 2.77 -10.69 -9.69
CA GLY A 82 2.97 -12.10 -9.31
C GLY A 82 3.49 -12.29 -7.88
N THR A 83 3.56 -11.22 -7.08
CA THR A 83 4.09 -11.23 -5.72
C THR A 83 3.04 -10.85 -4.69
N GLU A 84 3.25 -11.31 -3.46
CA GLU A 84 2.51 -10.82 -2.30
C GLU A 84 3.12 -9.51 -1.80
N ILE A 85 2.25 -8.54 -1.52
CA ILE A 85 2.61 -7.20 -1.08
C ILE A 85 1.86 -6.87 0.20
N ARG A 86 2.39 -5.93 0.99
CA ARG A 86 1.72 -5.41 2.19
C ARG A 86 1.19 -4.02 1.87
N THR A 87 -0.13 -3.91 1.68
CA THR A 87 -0.77 -2.63 1.31
C THR A 87 -0.53 -1.51 2.33
N CYS A 88 -0.24 -1.87 3.58
CA CYS A 88 0.09 -0.92 4.64
C CYS A 88 1.54 -0.38 4.60
N LEU A 89 2.41 -0.92 3.74
CA LEU A 89 3.79 -0.45 3.56
C LEU A 89 4.15 -0.08 2.12
N ASN A 90 3.41 -0.63 1.15
CA ASN A 90 3.69 -0.42 -0.26
C ASN A 90 2.85 0.73 -0.82
N CYS A 91 3.43 1.49 -1.74
CA CYS A 91 2.76 2.48 -2.59
C CYS A 91 2.85 2.03 -4.06
N PRO A 92 1.94 2.47 -4.94
CA PRO A 92 2.06 2.17 -6.36
C PRO A 92 3.26 2.88 -7.00
N ASP A 93 3.97 2.16 -7.86
CA ASP A 93 5.03 2.66 -8.74
C ASP A 93 4.51 2.55 -10.18
N GLY A 94 3.43 3.28 -10.47
CA GLY A 94 2.59 3.15 -11.66
C GLY A 94 1.22 2.51 -11.37
N PRO A 95 0.33 2.39 -12.37
CA PRO A 95 -0.98 1.77 -12.20
C PRO A 95 -0.86 0.29 -11.83
N VAL A 96 -1.64 -0.14 -10.84
CA VAL A 96 -1.57 -1.50 -10.28
C VAL A 96 -2.95 -2.13 -10.08
N THR A 97 -2.97 -3.46 -10.09
CA THR A 97 -4.15 -4.25 -9.77
C THR A 97 -3.82 -5.22 -8.65
N ILE A 98 -4.63 -5.22 -7.60
CA ILE A 98 -4.40 -5.99 -6.37
C ILE A 98 -5.61 -6.89 -6.09
N GLU A 99 -5.33 -8.17 -5.85
CA GLU A 99 -6.29 -9.18 -5.44
C GLU A 99 -6.39 -9.20 -3.92
N LEU A 100 -7.50 -8.66 -3.41
CA LEU A 100 -7.86 -8.48 -2.00
C LEU A 100 -9.37 -8.54 -1.83
#